data_AF-A0A0P9D0S6-F1
#
_entry.id   AF-A0A0P9D0S6-F1
#
_cell.length_a   1.000
_cell.length_b   1.000
_cell.length_c   1.000
_cell.angle_alpha   90.00
_cell.angle_beta   90.00
_cell.angle_gamma   90.00
#
_symmetry.space_group_name_H-M   'P 1'
#
loop_
_entity.id
_entity.type
_entity.pdbx_description
1 polymer ?
#
loop_
_entity_poly.entity_id
_entity_poly.type
_entity_poly.pdbx_seq_one_letter_code
_entity_poly.pdbx_strand_id
1 'polypeptide(L)'
;PQNAWLALMQATLSTEGYKRVLAEWAADDQLATESSGGGPGGGQLQYGRQYYWVAIIGTPSETDPWQWQWGGHHVTVNATIAGANLALTPSFIGVQPASYTDANGATVRPLGDIEDEAFALVNSLDATQQKAAILGTTYVDLVLGPGQDGKTIQAEGLPAAQMTADQQAALVKLIAHYTGLANDAAAATHLAEVTSTLDQTYLAWYGSTTQGEAAYFRVSGPAIVIEYSPQQMGGNAASHIHGIYRHPSNDYGASYTGVEIA
;
A
#
# COMPACT_ATOMS: atom_id res chain seq x y z
N PRO A 1 -8.00 -25.30 7.78
CA PRO A 1 -8.31 -24.31 6.71
C PRO A 1 -7.56 -22.97 6.90
N GLN A 2 -7.72 -22.28 8.04
CA GLN A 2 -7.04 -20.99 8.32
C GLN A 2 -5.50 -21.11 8.29
N ASN A 3 -4.94 -22.17 8.89
CA ASN A 3 -3.49 -22.36 8.95
C ASN A 3 -2.84 -22.57 7.56
N ALA A 4 -3.56 -23.12 6.59
CA ALA A 4 -3.03 -23.37 5.25
C ALA A 4 -2.89 -22.08 4.44
N TRP A 5 -3.87 -21.17 4.58
CA TRP A 5 -3.84 -19.87 3.93
C TRP A 5 -2.74 -18.97 4.50
N LEU A 6 -2.60 -18.93 5.83
CA LEU A 6 -1.53 -18.18 6.49
C LEU A 6 -0.14 -18.67 6.06
N ALA A 7 0.03 -19.98 5.88
CA ALA A 7 1.28 -20.55 5.35
C ALA A 7 1.55 -20.11 3.90
N LEU A 8 0.51 -20.04 3.04
CA LEU A 8 0.66 -19.54 1.67
C LEU A 8 1.07 -18.06 1.65
N MET A 9 0.42 -17.23 2.48
CA MET A 9 0.79 -15.82 2.63
C MET A 9 2.21 -15.66 3.19
N GLN A 10 2.59 -16.46 4.20
CA GLN A 10 3.94 -16.40 4.77
C GLN A 10 5.02 -16.84 3.78
N ALA A 11 4.72 -17.75 2.85
CA ALA A 11 5.67 -18.20 1.83
C ALA A 11 5.90 -17.18 0.70
N THR A 12 4.99 -16.22 0.54
CA THR A 12 4.95 -15.28 -0.59
C THR A 12 5.35 -13.87 -0.18
N LEU A 13 4.98 -13.47 1.04
CA LEU A 13 5.36 -12.18 1.63
C LEU A 13 6.75 -12.26 2.28
N SER A 14 7.40 -11.10 2.43
CA SER A 14 8.54 -11.02 3.34
C SER A 14 8.10 -11.21 4.78
N THR A 15 9.07 -11.41 5.69
CA THR A 15 8.77 -11.47 7.13
C THR A 15 8.08 -10.19 7.62
N GLU A 16 8.54 -9.02 7.16
CA GLU A 16 7.95 -7.73 7.55
C GLU A 16 6.61 -7.49 6.86
N GLY A 17 6.49 -7.84 5.58
CA GLY A 17 5.23 -7.78 4.84
C GLY A 17 4.13 -8.63 5.47
N TYR A 18 4.46 -9.86 5.87
CA TYR A 18 3.53 -10.75 6.57
C TYR A 18 3.11 -10.18 7.94
N LYS A 19 4.06 -9.65 8.72
CA LYS A 19 3.74 -9.00 10.00
C LYS A 19 2.84 -7.78 9.81
N ARG A 20 3.09 -6.94 8.80
CA ARG A 20 2.26 -5.77 8.49
C ARG A 20 0.83 -6.20 8.19
N VAL A 21 0.64 -7.15 7.27
CA VAL A 21 -0.69 -7.65 6.91
C VAL A 21 -1.42 -8.23 8.11
N LEU A 22 -0.73 -8.97 8.99
CA LEU A 22 -1.35 -9.47 10.23
C LEU A 22 -1.72 -8.36 11.20
N ALA A 23 -0.95 -7.27 11.26
CA ALA A 23 -1.22 -6.12 12.11
C ALA A 23 -2.40 -5.29 11.58
N GLU A 24 -2.51 -5.10 10.26
CA GLU A 24 -3.67 -4.48 9.60
C GLU A 24 -4.94 -5.31 9.83
N TRP A 25 -4.84 -6.63 9.64
CA TRP A 25 -5.93 -7.56 9.90
C TRP A 25 -6.38 -7.52 11.37
N ALA A 26 -5.43 -7.38 12.29
CA ALA A 26 -5.71 -7.25 13.72
C ALA A 26 -6.34 -5.90 14.10
N ALA A 27 -5.98 -4.81 13.44
CA ALA A 27 -6.60 -3.51 13.63
C ALA A 27 -8.11 -3.54 13.32
N ASP A 28 -8.51 -4.33 12.31
CA ASP A 28 -9.92 -4.46 11.93
C ASP A 28 -10.79 -5.10 13.04
N ASP A 29 -10.21 -6.00 13.86
CA ASP A 29 -10.89 -6.49 15.07
C ASP A 29 -11.02 -5.39 16.13
N GLN A 30 -10.00 -4.52 16.29
CA GLN A 30 -10.10 -3.39 17.21
C GLN A 30 -11.23 -2.46 16.78
N LEU A 31 -11.29 -2.14 15.47
CA LEU A 31 -12.37 -1.35 14.92
C LEU A 31 -13.75 -1.98 15.13
N ALA A 32 -13.87 -3.31 15.02
CA ALA A 32 -15.11 -4.01 15.31
C ALA A 32 -15.58 -3.82 16.76
N THR A 33 -14.64 -3.75 17.72
CA THR A 33 -14.99 -3.47 19.12
C THR A 33 -15.41 -2.02 19.34
N GLU A 34 -14.78 -1.08 18.64
CA GLU A 34 -15.06 0.36 18.73
C GLU A 34 -16.34 0.76 17.99
N SER A 35 -16.67 0.05 16.90
CA SER A 35 -17.77 0.35 15.98
C SER A 35 -19.08 -0.35 16.33
N SER A 36 -19.30 -0.67 17.61
CA SER A 36 -20.53 -1.34 18.09
C SER A 36 -21.83 -0.52 17.92
N GLY A 37 -21.80 0.59 17.16
CA GLY A 37 -22.96 1.33 16.66
C GLY A 37 -23.00 1.34 15.13
N GLY A 38 -24.07 0.80 14.54
CA GLY A 38 -24.23 0.65 13.09
C GLY A 38 -24.12 1.95 12.27
N GLY A 39 -23.76 1.81 10.99
CA GLY A 39 -23.60 2.93 10.07
C GLY A 39 -24.92 3.62 9.70
N PRO A 40 -24.86 4.84 9.12
CA PRO A 40 -26.03 5.52 8.60
C PRO A 40 -26.71 4.64 7.53
N GLY A 41 -27.94 4.17 7.81
CA GLY A 41 -28.68 3.29 6.90
C GLY A 41 -29.04 1.91 7.46
N GLY A 42 -28.66 1.59 8.70
CA GLY A 42 -29.15 0.38 9.39
C GLY A 42 -28.53 -0.94 8.93
N GLY A 43 -27.53 -0.89 8.05
CA GLY A 43 -26.63 -2.02 7.78
C GLY A 43 -25.54 -2.12 8.85
N GLN A 44 -25.23 -3.32 9.32
CA GLN A 44 -24.02 -3.53 10.11
C GLN A 44 -22.81 -3.41 9.17
N LEU A 45 -21.94 -2.43 9.40
CA LEU A 45 -20.61 -2.42 8.79
C LEU A 45 -19.85 -3.61 9.38
N GLN A 46 -19.40 -4.51 8.50
CA GLN A 46 -18.80 -5.79 8.86
C GLN A 46 -17.29 -5.62 8.97
N TYR A 47 -16.83 -5.24 10.17
CA TYR A 47 -15.41 -5.17 10.53
C TYR A 47 -14.95 -6.44 11.23
N GLY A 48 -13.66 -6.75 11.10
CA GLY A 48 -13.01 -7.81 11.86
C GLY A 48 -12.54 -8.96 10.99
N ARG A 49 -11.66 -9.78 11.56
CA ARG A 49 -10.88 -10.78 10.83
C ARG A 49 -11.70 -11.86 10.14
N GLN A 50 -12.91 -12.07 10.61
CA GLN A 50 -13.88 -13.02 10.06
C GLN A 50 -14.42 -12.63 8.67
N TYR A 51 -14.27 -11.37 8.25
CA TYR A 51 -14.74 -10.84 6.98
C TYR A 51 -13.61 -10.72 5.95
N TYR A 52 -12.75 -11.75 5.90
CA TYR A 52 -11.68 -11.87 4.93
C TYR A 52 -11.83 -13.17 4.16
N TRP A 53 -11.69 -13.09 2.84
CA TRP A 53 -11.87 -14.22 1.95
C TRP A 53 -10.61 -14.48 1.15
N VAL A 54 -10.48 -15.72 0.69
CA VAL A 54 -9.45 -16.13 -0.25
C VAL A 54 -10.11 -16.52 -1.58
N ALA A 55 -9.55 -16.05 -2.68
CA ALA A 55 -9.85 -16.53 -4.01
C ALA A 55 -8.59 -17.16 -4.62
N ILE A 56 -8.78 -18.29 -5.30
CA ILE A 56 -7.74 -18.91 -6.13
C ILE A 56 -8.23 -18.80 -7.57
N ILE A 57 -7.40 -18.24 -8.44
CA ILE A 57 -7.68 -18.01 -9.85
C ILE A 57 -6.67 -18.83 -10.65
N GLY A 58 -7.19 -19.73 -11.48
CA GLY A 58 -6.38 -20.75 -12.16
C GLY A 58 -6.09 -21.97 -11.28
N THR A 59 -5.13 -22.78 -11.68
CA THR A 59 -4.70 -23.99 -10.96
C THR A 59 -3.32 -23.75 -10.36
N PRO A 60 -3.12 -23.91 -9.03
CA PRO A 60 -1.80 -23.78 -8.44
C PRO A 60 -0.76 -24.64 -9.15
N SER A 61 0.33 -24.01 -9.55
CA SER A 61 1.40 -24.62 -10.34
C SER A 61 2.75 -24.03 -9.94
N GLU A 62 3.80 -24.84 -10.05
CA GLU A 62 5.19 -24.38 -9.89
C GLU A 62 5.73 -23.71 -11.17
N THR A 63 4.98 -23.77 -12.28
CA THR A 63 5.46 -23.34 -13.60
C THR A 63 4.46 -22.43 -14.31
N ASP A 64 3.21 -22.88 -14.43
CA ASP A 64 2.15 -22.13 -15.09
C ASP A 64 1.65 -20.97 -14.21
N PRO A 65 1.21 -19.85 -14.82
CA PRO A 65 0.66 -18.74 -14.07
C PRO A 65 -0.62 -19.09 -13.31
N TRP A 66 -0.70 -18.67 -12.05
CA TRP A 66 -1.91 -18.71 -11.24
C TRP A 66 -1.88 -17.55 -10.24
N GLN A 67 -3.03 -17.24 -9.67
CA GLN A 67 -3.14 -16.16 -8.70
C GLN A 67 -3.90 -16.63 -7.47
N TRP A 68 -3.50 -16.11 -6.32
CA TRP A 68 -4.37 -16.04 -5.17
C TRP A 68 -4.64 -14.59 -4.82
N GLN A 69 -5.82 -14.35 -4.24
CA GLN A 69 -6.19 -13.07 -3.68
C GLN A 69 -6.67 -13.32 -2.26
N TRP A 70 -6.33 -12.41 -1.38
CA TRP A 70 -6.92 -12.37 -0.05
C TRP A 70 -7.16 -10.97 0.37
N GLY A 71 -8.34 -10.72 0.91
CA GLY A 71 -8.68 -9.40 1.36
C GLY A 71 -10.02 -9.35 2.04
N GLY A 72 -10.27 -8.16 2.55
CA GLY A 72 -11.46 -7.79 3.31
C GLY A 72 -11.54 -6.28 3.39
N HIS A 73 -11.98 -5.77 4.53
CA HIS A 73 -12.34 -4.37 4.67
C HIS A 73 -11.16 -3.38 4.48
N HIS A 74 -9.99 -3.66 5.07
CA HIS A 74 -8.86 -2.70 5.09
C HIS A 74 -7.58 -3.18 4.42
N VAL A 75 -7.42 -4.47 4.14
CA VAL A 75 -6.21 -4.97 3.46
C VAL A 75 -6.61 -5.96 2.38
N THR A 76 -5.95 -5.89 1.23
CA THR A 76 -6.05 -6.85 0.14
C THR A 76 -4.68 -7.10 -0.46
N VAL A 77 -4.28 -8.36 -0.50
CA VAL A 77 -3.07 -8.83 -1.17
C VAL A 77 -3.48 -9.65 -2.38
N ASN A 78 -3.06 -9.20 -3.56
CA ASN A 78 -3.08 -10.00 -4.77
C ASN A 78 -1.70 -10.61 -4.95
N ALA A 79 -1.60 -11.87 -5.35
CA ALA A 79 -0.32 -12.47 -5.70
C ALA A 79 -0.45 -13.34 -6.93
N THR A 80 0.17 -12.91 -8.02
CA THR A 80 0.30 -13.67 -9.25
C THR A 80 1.66 -14.36 -9.26
N ILE A 81 1.64 -15.68 -9.38
CA ILE A 81 2.82 -16.55 -9.38
C ILE A 81 2.95 -17.17 -10.77
N ALA A 82 4.14 -17.09 -11.36
CA ALA A 82 4.45 -17.71 -12.65
C ALA A 82 5.91 -18.18 -12.66
N GLY A 83 6.14 -19.48 -12.42
CA GLY A 83 7.48 -20.00 -12.20
C GLY A 83 8.13 -19.35 -10.98
N ALA A 84 9.29 -18.73 -11.19
CA ALA A 84 10.00 -17.97 -10.16
C ALA A 84 9.49 -16.53 -9.98
N ASN A 85 8.59 -16.05 -10.86
CA ASN A 85 8.09 -14.68 -10.81
C ASN A 85 6.94 -14.56 -9.82
N LEU A 86 6.93 -13.45 -9.07
CA LEU A 86 5.87 -13.07 -8.14
C LEU A 86 5.56 -11.59 -8.35
N ALA A 87 4.30 -11.26 -8.66
CA ALA A 87 3.80 -9.90 -8.62
C ALA A 87 2.77 -9.79 -7.49
N LEU A 88 2.95 -8.81 -6.60
CA LEU A 88 1.96 -8.47 -5.57
C LEU A 88 1.10 -7.25 -5.93
N THR A 89 1.32 -6.66 -7.09
CA THR A 89 0.57 -5.49 -7.55
C THR A 89 -0.69 -5.93 -8.32
N PRO A 90 -1.85 -5.27 -8.12
CA PRO A 90 -2.06 -4.21 -7.14
C PRO A 90 -2.23 -4.81 -5.73
N SER A 91 -1.78 -4.14 -4.69
CA SER A 91 -2.13 -4.50 -3.31
C SER A 91 -2.57 -3.27 -2.53
N PHE A 92 -3.59 -3.46 -1.70
CA PHE A 92 -4.17 -2.43 -0.85
C PHE A 92 -3.73 -2.66 0.59
N ILE A 93 -3.04 -1.69 1.16
CA ILE A 93 -2.55 -1.69 2.54
C ILE A 93 -3.23 -0.54 3.30
N GLY A 94 -4.26 -0.87 4.06
CA GLY A 94 -5.07 0.09 4.79
C GLY A 94 -5.24 -0.34 6.24
N VAL A 95 -5.57 0.64 7.08
CA VAL A 95 -5.71 0.41 8.51
C VAL A 95 -6.66 1.41 9.15
N GLN A 96 -7.52 0.90 10.02
CA GLN A 96 -8.26 1.68 11.00
C GLN A 96 -8.49 0.79 12.24
N PRO A 97 -8.19 1.26 13.46
CA PRO A 97 -7.45 2.49 13.77
C PRO A 97 -5.97 2.40 13.36
N ALA A 98 -5.36 3.52 12.94
CA ALA A 98 -3.94 3.57 12.53
C ALA A 98 -2.94 3.22 13.65
N SER A 99 -3.39 3.25 14.90
CA SER A 99 -2.64 2.76 16.05
C SER A 99 -3.58 2.07 17.04
N TYR A 100 -3.14 0.97 17.63
CA TYR A 100 -3.87 0.28 18.70
C TYR A 100 -2.92 -0.35 19.72
N THR A 101 -3.46 -0.83 20.83
CA THR A 101 -2.71 -1.58 21.85
C THR A 101 -2.99 -3.06 21.67
N ASP A 102 -1.96 -3.88 21.48
CA ASP A 102 -2.11 -5.32 21.33
C ASP A 102 -2.41 -6.03 22.68
N ALA A 103 -2.62 -7.34 22.64
CA ALA A 103 -2.91 -8.15 23.83
C ALA A 103 -1.77 -8.17 24.86
N ASN A 104 -0.54 -7.80 24.47
CA ASN A 104 0.62 -7.70 25.34
C ASN A 104 0.81 -6.30 25.93
N GLY A 105 -0.06 -5.34 25.58
CA GLY A 105 0.05 -3.94 25.99
C GLY A 105 1.00 -3.11 25.13
N ALA A 106 1.47 -3.62 23.99
CA ALA A 106 2.35 -2.88 23.09
C ALA A 106 1.55 -2.04 22.09
N THR A 107 2.02 -0.81 21.82
CA THR A 107 1.47 0.01 20.73
C THR A 107 1.89 -0.56 19.37
N VAL A 108 0.92 -0.77 18.49
CA VAL A 108 1.11 -1.24 17.12
C VAL A 108 0.65 -0.14 16.16
N ARG A 109 1.53 0.23 15.21
CA ARG A 109 1.24 1.17 14.10
C ARG A 109 1.52 0.45 12.77
N PRO A 110 0.53 -0.24 12.15
CA PRO A 110 0.80 -1.09 10.99
C PRO A 110 1.46 -0.38 9.80
N LEU A 111 1.13 0.90 9.59
CA LEU A 111 1.69 1.76 8.54
C LEU A 111 2.59 2.89 9.08
N GLY A 112 3.02 2.79 10.35
CA GLY A 112 3.73 3.89 11.02
C GLY A 112 5.09 4.19 10.41
N ASP A 113 5.78 3.19 9.89
CA ASP A 113 7.05 3.34 9.18
C ASP A 113 6.91 4.05 7.84
N ILE A 114 5.88 3.73 7.06
CA ILE A 114 5.51 4.44 5.83
C ILE A 114 5.19 5.91 6.14
N GLU A 115 4.39 6.15 7.17
CA GLU A 115 4.03 7.51 7.62
C GLU A 115 5.29 8.30 8.02
N ASP A 116 6.09 7.76 8.93
CA ASP A 116 7.30 8.40 9.46
C ASP A 116 8.30 8.72 8.33
N GLU A 117 8.46 7.82 7.35
CA GLU A 117 9.36 8.05 6.22
C GLU A 117 8.82 9.04 5.19
N ALA A 118 7.52 9.02 4.90
CA ALA A 118 6.91 9.98 3.99
C ALA A 118 7.00 11.41 4.55
N PHE A 119 6.71 11.60 5.83
CA PHE A 119 6.87 12.90 6.49
C PHE A 119 8.33 13.32 6.61
N ALA A 120 9.25 12.40 6.89
CA ALA A 120 10.68 12.72 6.89
C ALA A 120 11.15 13.18 5.50
N LEU A 121 10.69 12.52 4.42
CA LEU A 121 11.01 12.89 3.05
C LEU A 121 10.50 14.30 2.71
N VAL A 122 9.21 14.60 2.90
CA VAL A 122 8.65 15.92 2.53
C VAL A 122 9.27 17.06 3.35
N ASN A 123 9.62 16.80 4.62
CA ASN A 123 10.27 17.79 5.48
C ASN A 123 11.77 17.95 5.23
N SER A 124 12.41 17.02 4.49
CA SER A 124 13.79 17.15 4.04
C SER A 124 13.95 18.01 2.76
N LEU A 125 12.84 18.30 2.09
CA LEU A 125 12.80 19.11 0.87
C LEU A 125 13.04 20.59 1.18
N ASP A 126 13.78 21.29 0.30
CA ASP A 126 13.88 22.74 0.39
C ASP A 126 12.58 23.44 -0.04
N ALA A 127 12.49 24.76 0.14
CA ALA A 127 11.27 25.51 -0.17
C ALA A 127 10.85 25.44 -1.65
N THR A 128 11.80 25.31 -2.59
CA THR A 128 11.49 25.18 -4.02
C THR A 128 10.94 23.79 -4.32
N GLN A 129 11.59 22.76 -3.75
CA GLN A 129 11.17 21.36 -3.86
C GLN A 129 9.80 21.11 -3.21
N GLN A 130 9.55 21.65 -2.01
CA GLN A 130 8.24 21.57 -1.36
C GLN A 130 7.15 22.25 -2.18
N LYS A 131 7.44 23.41 -2.79
CA LYS A 131 6.50 24.09 -3.68
C LYS A 131 6.17 23.26 -4.92
N ALA A 132 7.10 22.45 -5.41
CA ALA A 132 6.85 21.52 -6.51
C ALA A 132 6.08 20.27 -6.06
N ALA A 133 6.38 19.71 -4.89
CA ALA A 133 5.76 18.49 -4.37
C ALA A 133 4.34 18.71 -3.83
N ILE A 134 4.07 19.82 -3.14
CA ILE A 134 2.79 20.09 -2.46
C ILE A 134 1.81 20.74 -3.42
N LEU A 135 0.82 19.96 -3.86
CA LEU A 135 -0.14 20.34 -4.89
C LEU A 135 -1.49 20.83 -4.32
N GLY A 136 -1.73 20.61 -3.03
CA GLY A 136 -2.96 21.07 -2.36
C GLY A 136 -2.82 21.13 -0.84
N THR A 137 -3.67 21.93 -0.20
CA THR A 137 -3.65 22.17 1.25
C THR A 137 -4.42 21.15 2.06
N THR A 138 -5.17 20.25 1.41
CA THR A 138 -6.02 19.24 2.04
C THR A 138 -5.80 17.91 1.32
N TYR A 139 -5.77 16.81 2.08
CA TYR A 139 -5.71 15.46 1.52
C TYR A 139 -6.89 15.19 0.57
N VAL A 140 -6.66 14.28 -0.36
CA VAL A 140 -7.65 13.82 -1.36
C VAL A 140 -7.82 12.31 -1.23
N ASP A 141 -8.89 11.77 -1.80
CA ASP A 141 -9.10 10.31 -1.90
C ASP A 141 -8.14 9.67 -2.92
N LEU A 142 -8.01 8.35 -2.89
CA LEU A 142 -7.21 7.58 -3.84
C LEU A 142 -7.68 7.82 -5.28
N VAL A 143 -6.75 8.12 -6.19
CA VAL A 143 -7.03 8.39 -7.60
C VAL A 143 -7.02 7.08 -8.42
N LEU A 144 -6.17 6.14 -8.03
CA LEU A 144 -6.01 4.78 -8.55
C LEU A 144 -6.34 3.71 -7.51
N GLY A 145 -7.32 3.99 -6.64
CA GLY A 145 -7.83 3.02 -5.67
C GLY A 145 -8.51 1.79 -6.31
N PRO A 146 -9.19 0.96 -5.50
CA PRO A 146 -9.93 -0.20 -5.99
C PRO A 146 -10.91 0.15 -7.13
N GLY A 147 -10.95 -0.68 -8.18
CA GLY A 147 -11.82 -0.48 -9.35
C GLY A 147 -11.35 0.56 -10.36
N GLN A 148 -10.13 1.11 -10.20
CA GLN A 148 -9.49 2.01 -11.17
C GLN A 148 -8.42 1.27 -12.00
N ASP A 149 -8.66 -0.01 -12.31
CA ASP A 149 -7.72 -0.84 -13.07
C ASP A 149 -7.50 -0.29 -14.49
N GLY A 150 -6.29 -0.46 -15.04
CA GLY A 150 -5.91 0.03 -16.38
C GLY A 150 -5.82 1.55 -16.53
N LYS A 151 -6.21 2.33 -15.51
CA LYS A 151 -6.17 3.79 -15.57
C LYS A 151 -4.75 4.31 -15.44
N THR A 152 -4.32 5.10 -16.42
CA THR A 152 -3.07 5.85 -16.35
C THR A 152 -3.31 7.20 -15.69
N ILE A 153 -2.42 7.58 -14.76
CA ILE A 153 -2.39 8.93 -14.18
C ILE A 153 -1.20 9.71 -14.73
N GLN A 154 -1.36 11.02 -14.82
CA GLN A 154 -0.25 11.90 -15.16
C GLN A 154 0.73 11.95 -13.99
N ALA A 155 2.02 11.97 -14.30
CA ALA A 155 3.05 12.29 -13.32
C ALA A 155 2.91 13.76 -12.92
N GLU A 156 2.87 14.02 -11.61
CA GLU A 156 2.70 15.34 -11.02
C GLU A 156 3.58 15.44 -9.76
N GLY A 157 3.93 16.67 -9.39
CA GLY A 157 4.73 16.94 -8.20
C GLY A 157 6.22 17.11 -8.49
N LEU A 158 7.05 16.82 -7.50
CA LEU A 158 8.51 16.94 -7.57
C LEU A 158 9.12 15.70 -8.26
N PRO A 159 9.78 15.84 -9.42
CA PRO A 159 10.54 14.74 -10.01
C PRO A 159 11.75 14.38 -9.15
N ALA A 160 12.04 13.09 -8.99
CA ALA A 160 13.20 12.63 -8.23
C ALA A 160 14.52 13.10 -8.87
N ALA A 161 14.54 13.39 -10.17
CA ALA A 161 15.69 14.02 -10.85
C ALA A 161 16.07 15.41 -10.29
N GLN A 162 15.16 16.07 -9.57
CA GLN A 162 15.40 17.35 -8.89
C GLN A 162 15.65 17.19 -7.38
N MET A 163 15.69 15.96 -6.87
CA MET A 163 16.04 15.65 -5.49
C MET A 163 17.55 15.53 -5.32
N THR A 164 18.05 15.81 -4.11
CA THR A 164 19.44 15.48 -3.74
C THR A 164 19.61 13.97 -3.63
N ALA A 165 20.85 13.48 -3.59
CA ALA A 165 21.13 12.06 -3.41
C ALA A 165 20.50 11.48 -2.12
N ASP A 166 20.52 12.24 -1.02
CA ASP A 166 19.94 11.82 0.26
C ASP A 166 18.40 11.76 0.18
N GLN A 167 17.76 12.69 -0.53
CA GLN A 167 16.31 12.70 -0.77
C GLN A 167 15.89 11.56 -1.71
N GLN A 168 16.67 11.26 -2.74
CA GLN A 168 16.44 10.10 -3.61
C GLN A 168 16.56 8.80 -2.81
N ALA A 169 17.56 8.68 -1.93
CA ALA A 169 17.70 7.53 -1.05
C ALA A 169 16.50 7.38 -0.10
N ALA A 170 15.99 8.50 0.45
CA ALA A 170 14.79 8.50 1.28
C ALA A 170 13.52 8.12 0.49
N LEU A 171 13.38 8.57 -0.75
CA LEU A 171 12.29 8.14 -1.64
C LEU A 171 12.36 6.64 -1.96
N VAL A 172 13.54 6.12 -2.26
CA VAL A 172 13.75 4.68 -2.49
C VAL A 172 13.43 3.87 -1.22
N LYS A 173 13.77 4.38 -0.04
CA LYS A 173 13.43 3.76 1.24
C LYS A 173 11.91 3.69 1.45
N LEU A 174 11.20 4.79 1.18
CA LEU A 174 9.74 4.83 1.23
C LEU A 174 9.11 3.82 0.25
N ILE A 175 9.60 3.77 -0.98
CA ILE A 175 9.17 2.80 -2.01
C ILE A 175 9.41 1.35 -1.54
N ALA A 176 10.54 1.09 -0.88
CA ALA A 176 10.91 -0.23 -0.42
C ALA A 176 9.93 -0.81 0.63
N HIS A 177 9.16 0.02 1.34
CA HIS A 177 8.07 -0.47 2.20
C HIS A 177 6.93 -1.13 1.43
N TYR A 178 6.74 -0.77 0.18
CA TYR A 178 5.71 -1.33 -0.69
C TYR A 178 6.24 -2.53 -1.47
N THR A 179 7.39 -2.39 -2.12
CA THR A 179 8.02 -3.52 -2.84
C THR A 179 8.42 -4.64 -1.88
N GLY A 180 8.80 -4.29 -0.65
CA GLY A 180 9.16 -5.20 0.43
C GLY A 180 7.98 -5.94 1.05
N LEU A 181 6.73 -5.73 0.58
CA LEU A 181 5.63 -6.62 0.93
C LEU A 181 5.92 -8.06 0.46
N ALA A 182 6.49 -8.19 -0.74
CA ALA A 182 6.86 -9.47 -1.35
C ALA A 182 8.10 -10.08 -0.70
N ASN A 183 8.31 -11.38 -0.89
CA ASN A 183 9.53 -12.06 -0.47
C ASN A 183 10.81 -11.38 -1.04
N ASP A 184 11.95 -11.62 -0.39
CA ASP A 184 13.19 -10.89 -0.65
C ASP A 184 13.62 -10.90 -2.13
N ALA A 185 13.41 -12.01 -2.85
CA ALA A 185 13.78 -12.13 -4.25
C ALA A 185 12.90 -11.25 -5.16
N ALA A 186 11.58 -11.30 -4.97
CA ALA A 186 10.64 -10.47 -5.73
C ALA A 186 10.78 -8.98 -5.36
N ALA A 187 10.93 -8.67 -4.08
CA ALA A 187 11.15 -7.32 -3.58
C ALA A 187 12.43 -6.69 -4.16
N ALA A 188 13.54 -7.44 -4.19
CA ALA A 188 14.79 -6.97 -4.77
C ALA A 188 14.68 -6.72 -6.29
N THR A 189 13.96 -7.59 -6.99
CA THR A 189 13.72 -7.45 -8.44
C THR A 189 12.92 -6.19 -8.75
N HIS A 190 11.79 -5.98 -8.06
CA HIS A 190 10.93 -4.82 -8.29
C HIS A 190 11.60 -3.51 -7.84
N LEU A 191 12.31 -3.51 -6.71
CA LEU A 191 13.04 -2.32 -6.26
C LEU A 191 14.17 -1.93 -7.23
N ALA A 192 14.87 -2.90 -7.81
CA ALA A 192 15.88 -2.65 -8.84
C ALA A 192 15.27 -2.03 -10.11
N GLU A 193 14.11 -2.53 -10.54
CA GLU A 193 13.36 -1.97 -11.67
C GLU A 193 12.97 -0.51 -11.40
N VAL A 194 12.35 -0.23 -10.24
CA VAL A 194 11.97 1.14 -9.86
C VAL A 194 13.19 2.07 -9.78
N THR A 195 14.29 1.59 -9.21
CA THR A 195 15.53 2.38 -9.08
C THR A 195 16.15 2.69 -10.45
N SER A 196 16.02 1.79 -11.43
CA SER A 196 16.55 1.99 -12.78
C SER A 196 15.84 3.11 -13.56
N THR A 197 14.61 3.46 -13.16
CA THR A 197 13.81 4.55 -13.74
C THR A 197 13.50 5.66 -12.74
N LEU A 198 14.30 5.78 -11.66
CA LEU A 198 14.00 6.69 -10.55
C LEU A 198 13.92 8.16 -11.00
N ASP A 199 14.68 8.54 -12.03
CA ASP A 199 14.68 9.88 -12.62
C ASP A 199 13.31 10.28 -13.22
N GLN A 200 12.48 9.30 -13.56
CA GLN A 200 11.12 9.45 -14.08
C GLN A 200 10.05 9.24 -13.00
N THR A 201 10.45 9.14 -11.73
CA THR A 201 9.54 9.01 -10.59
C THR A 201 9.27 10.37 -9.96
N TYR A 202 8.02 10.61 -9.56
CA TYR A 202 7.56 11.88 -9.01
C TYR A 202 6.93 11.69 -7.63
N LEU A 203 7.12 12.68 -6.75
CA LEU A 203 6.45 12.79 -5.45
C LEU A 203 5.42 13.92 -5.48
N ALA A 204 4.15 13.60 -5.26
CA ALA A 204 3.08 14.56 -5.04
C ALA A 204 2.58 14.47 -3.59
N TRP A 205 2.19 15.60 -3.02
CA TRP A 205 1.72 15.75 -1.63
C TRP A 205 0.50 16.65 -1.55
N TYR A 206 -0.45 16.30 -0.69
CA TYR A 206 -1.67 17.05 -0.43
C TYR A 206 -1.98 17.06 1.06
N GLY A 207 -2.04 18.23 1.68
CA GLY A 207 -2.29 18.36 3.12
C GLY A 207 -1.09 18.86 3.90
N SER A 208 -1.14 18.69 5.23
CA SER A 208 -0.13 19.17 6.16
C SER A 208 1.20 18.44 6.02
N THR A 209 2.32 19.08 6.35
CA THR A 209 3.62 18.41 6.52
C THR A 209 3.98 18.17 7.98
N THR A 210 3.06 18.48 8.90
CA THR A 210 3.20 18.17 10.33
C THR A 210 2.96 16.68 10.56
N GLN A 211 3.93 15.99 11.18
CA GLN A 211 3.85 14.57 11.51
C GLN A 211 2.52 14.22 12.22
N GLY A 212 1.87 13.14 11.80
CA GLY A 212 0.63 12.65 12.39
C GLY A 212 -0.63 13.41 11.97
N GLU A 213 -0.53 14.48 11.18
CA GLU A 213 -1.68 15.12 10.57
C GLU A 213 -2.09 14.43 9.27
N ALA A 214 -3.34 14.62 8.85
CA ALA A 214 -3.86 14.00 7.64
C ALA A 214 -3.21 14.61 6.39
N ALA A 215 -2.46 13.77 5.66
CA ALA A 215 -1.88 14.11 4.37
C ALA A 215 -1.96 12.93 3.41
N TYR A 216 -2.26 13.23 2.16
CA TYR A 216 -2.13 12.30 1.05
C TYR A 216 -0.74 12.48 0.42
N PHE A 217 -0.12 11.37 0.03
CA PHE A 217 1.02 11.40 -0.87
C PHE A 217 0.87 10.39 -2.00
N ARG A 218 1.53 10.70 -3.12
CA ARG A 218 1.63 9.80 -4.26
C ARG A 218 3.06 9.76 -4.79
N VAL A 219 3.54 8.55 -5.01
CA VAL A 219 4.76 8.29 -5.79
C VAL A 219 4.34 7.69 -7.12
N SER A 220 4.71 8.31 -8.23
CA SER A 220 4.34 7.83 -9.57
C SER A 220 5.56 7.77 -10.47
N GLY A 221 5.85 6.60 -11.02
CA GLY A 221 6.89 6.39 -12.02
C GLY A 221 6.55 5.22 -12.95
N PRO A 222 7.44 4.88 -13.90
CA PRO A 222 7.15 3.85 -14.91
C PRO A 222 6.89 2.45 -14.34
N ALA A 223 7.57 2.09 -13.25
CA ALA A 223 7.51 0.76 -12.64
C ALA A 223 6.70 0.70 -11.33
N ILE A 224 6.22 1.84 -10.82
CA ILE A 224 5.43 1.85 -9.59
C ILE A 224 4.52 3.09 -9.50
N VAL A 225 3.31 2.87 -9.00
CA VAL A 225 2.48 3.92 -8.41
C VAL A 225 2.15 3.52 -6.99
N ILE A 226 2.34 4.43 -6.04
CA ILE A 226 1.96 4.32 -4.64
C ILE A 226 1.03 5.48 -4.33
N GLU A 227 -0.08 5.22 -3.67
CA GLU A 227 -0.91 6.25 -3.04
C GLU A 227 -1.11 5.91 -1.57
N TYR A 228 -1.12 6.96 -0.74
CA TYR A 228 -1.46 6.92 0.67
C TYR A 228 -2.46 8.03 0.92
N SER A 229 -3.60 7.70 1.51
CA SER A 229 -4.74 8.60 1.67
C SER A 229 -5.41 8.39 3.02
N PRO A 230 -5.45 9.40 3.88
CA PRO A 230 -6.37 9.45 5.01
C PRO A 230 -7.82 9.46 4.51
N GLN A 231 -8.72 8.86 5.28
CA GLN A 231 -10.15 8.81 5.05
C GLN A 231 -10.90 9.40 6.24
N GLN A 232 -11.98 10.13 5.98
CA GLN A 232 -12.82 10.65 7.04
C GLN A 232 -14.20 9.98 7.01
N MET A 233 -14.37 8.97 7.84
CA MET A 233 -15.66 8.34 8.14
C MET A 233 -16.09 8.62 9.60
N GLY A 234 -15.92 9.87 10.02
CA GLY A 234 -16.01 10.31 11.42
C GLY A 234 -14.65 10.27 12.15
N GLY A 235 -14.48 11.07 13.20
CA GLY A 235 -13.25 11.11 13.98
C GLY A 235 -12.05 11.76 13.27
N ASN A 236 -10.84 11.40 13.69
CA ASN A 236 -9.57 11.89 13.13
C ASN A 236 -9.23 11.14 11.84
N ALA A 237 -9.13 11.84 10.70
CA ALA A 237 -8.80 11.24 9.41
C ALA A 237 -7.43 10.53 9.39
N ALA A 238 -6.44 11.03 10.15
CA ALA A 238 -5.14 10.36 10.27
C ALA A 238 -5.20 8.98 10.96
N SER A 239 -6.35 8.64 11.57
CA SER A 239 -6.59 7.33 12.19
C SER A 239 -7.20 6.30 11.24
N HIS A 240 -7.57 6.68 10.01
CA HIS A 240 -8.14 5.79 9.00
C HIS A 240 -7.40 6.01 7.70
N ILE A 241 -6.54 5.06 7.34
CA ILE A 241 -5.61 5.20 6.22
C ILE A 241 -5.93 4.16 5.17
N HIS A 242 -6.02 4.61 3.93
CA HIS A 242 -6.05 3.78 2.73
C HIS A 242 -4.72 3.92 1.99
N GLY A 243 -4.07 2.81 1.69
CA GLY A 243 -2.89 2.77 0.85
C GLY A 243 -3.08 1.78 -0.29
N ILE A 244 -2.55 2.10 -1.46
CA ILE A 244 -2.50 1.17 -2.59
C ILE A 244 -1.17 1.33 -3.32
N TYR A 245 -0.65 0.23 -3.85
CA TYR A 245 0.44 0.30 -4.81
C TYR A 245 0.17 -0.62 -6.00
N ARG A 246 0.59 -0.15 -7.17
CA ARG A 246 0.35 -0.74 -8.48
C ARG A 246 1.63 -0.76 -9.29
N HIS A 247 1.70 -1.65 -10.26
CA HIS A 247 2.73 -1.62 -11.29
C HIS A 247 2.06 -1.20 -12.62
N PRO A 248 2.35 -0.01 -13.18
CA PRO A 248 1.61 0.54 -14.32
C PRO A 248 1.45 -0.39 -15.52
N SER A 249 2.48 -1.18 -15.83
CA SER A 249 2.50 -2.15 -16.95
C SER A 249 2.42 -3.63 -16.54
N ASN A 250 2.38 -3.94 -15.24
CA ASN A 250 2.47 -5.32 -14.74
C ASN A 250 1.49 -5.60 -13.59
N ASP A 251 0.42 -4.81 -13.51
CA ASP A 251 -0.66 -5.06 -12.55
C ASP A 251 -1.23 -6.46 -12.78
N TYR A 252 -1.52 -7.17 -11.69
CA TYR A 252 -1.89 -8.59 -11.67
C TYR A 252 -0.89 -9.52 -12.36
N GLY A 253 0.38 -9.11 -12.53
CA GLY A 253 1.40 -9.89 -13.21
C GLY A 253 1.17 -10.03 -14.71
N ALA A 254 0.55 -9.02 -15.36
CA ALA A 254 0.22 -9.03 -16.80
C ALA A 254 1.40 -9.43 -17.71
N SER A 255 2.63 -9.06 -17.37
CA SER A 255 3.83 -9.44 -18.14
C SER A 255 4.16 -10.94 -18.06
N TYR A 256 3.67 -11.64 -17.04
CA TYR A 256 3.86 -13.08 -16.85
C TYR A 256 2.70 -13.91 -17.40
N THR A 257 1.49 -13.37 -17.33
CA THR A 257 0.26 -14.06 -17.72
C THR A 257 -0.08 -13.86 -19.19
N GLY A 258 0.43 -12.79 -19.83
CA GLY A 258 0.05 -12.39 -21.18
C GLY A 258 -1.39 -11.87 -21.27
N VAL A 259 -2.03 -11.59 -20.14
CA VAL A 259 -3.38 -11.02 -20.06
C VAL A 259 -3.27 -9.60 -19.52
N GLU A 260 -3.53 -8.61 -20.37
CA GLU A 260 -3.84 -7.25 -19.90
C GLU A 260 -5.23 -7.28 -19.26
N ILE A 261 -5.33 -6.95 -17.98
CA ILE A 261 -6.62 -6.79 -17.32
C ILE A 261 -7.13 -5.38 -17.68
N ALA A 262 -8.12 -5.34 -18.57
CA ALA A 262 -8.84 -4.14 -19.01
C ALA A 262 -10.03 -3.82 -18.09
#